data_AF-A0A8H4QNI9-F1
#
_entry.id   AF-A0A8H4QNI9-F1
#
_cell.length_a   1.000
_cell.length_b   1.000
_cell.length_c   1.000
_cell.angle_alpha   90.00
_cell.angle_beta   90.00
_cell.angle_gamma   90.00
#
_symmetry.space_group_name_H-M   'P 1'
#
loop_
_entity.id
_entity.type
_entity.pdbx_description
1 polymer ?
#
loop_
_entity_poly.entity_id
_entity_poly.type
_entity_poly.pdbx_seq_one_letter_code
_entity_poly.pdbx_strand_id
1 'polypeptide(L)'
;MVVGLADSGAKNAMKNTLCVTGCLRFSSTLLILDEIIASTVLQEQPRLYEYHRSLLGNIDGTDPPVNLGTAIGCQNWALLQIGEIAVLDAWKQRCKRAGNLNVMELVHRATAIKDLLEAHLTRLEADPVIIPKEGSSLLDVFTADYCQQSKTPASQSSLVTRVWAHAALVYLFVVVSRWQPASVDMRYHVGRIVELLTREISPPALLRTMVWPFCVAGCLAEPAQEAHLRGMVEALQPPSIFGTVHKALKIMENTWRNRDPGDAASCDLATCFRSQGDLVLLV
;
A
#
# COMPACT_ATOMS: atom_id res chain seq x y z
N MET A 1 29.93 -17.35 -43.65
CA MET A 1 28.60 -17.36 -43.02
C MET A 1 28.63 -18.14 -41.71
N VAL A 2 29.45 -17.73 -40.73
CA VAL A 2 29.52 -18.39 -39.39
C VAL A 2 29.61 -17.36 -38.24
N VAL A 3 29.77 -16.07 -38.53
CA VAL A 3 29.91 -15.00 -37.51
C VAL A 3 28.55 -14.53 -36.94
N GLY A 4 27.42 -14.91 -37.55
CA GLY A 4 26.08 -14.45 -37.14
C GLY A 4 25.32 -15.34 -36.12
N LEU A 5 25.76 -16.58 -35.90
CA LEU A 5 25.05 -17.53 -35.03
C LEU A 5 25.47 -17.44 -33.56
N ALA A 6 26.74 -17.13 -33.28
CA ALA A 6 27.23 -16.96 -31.90
C ALA A 6 26.69 -15.68 -31.23
N ASP A 7 26.55 -14.60 -31.99
CA ASP A 7 26.04 -13.31 -31.52
C ASP A 7 24.51 -13.35 -31.22
N SER A 8 23.78 -14.22 -31.93
CA SER A 8 22.34 -14.47 -31.66
C SER A 8 22.13 -15.29 -30.37
N GLY A 9 22.97 -16.31 -30.14
CA GLY A 9 22.92 -17.13 -28.92
C GLY A 9 23.23 -16.34 -27.64
N ALA A 10 24.24 -15.47 -27.68
CA ALA A 10 24.61 -14.61 -26.54
C ALA A 10 23.54 -13.55 -26.24
N LYS A 11 22.93 -12.94 -27.28
CA LYS A 11 21.82 -11.99 -27.11
C LYS A 11 20.58 -12.65 -26.53
N ASN A 12 20.28 -13.89 -26.92
CA ASN A 12 19.15 -14.65 -26.35
C ASN A 12 19.41 -15.08 -24.91
N ALA A 13 20.62 -15.53 -24.57
CA ALA A 13 21.00 -15.85 -23.20
C ALA A 13 20.93 -14.60 -22.29
N MET A 14 21.44 -13.46 -22.76
CA MET A 14 21.40 -12.20 -22.02
C MET A 14 19.97 -11.68 -21.81
N LYS A 15 19.09 -11.80 -22.83
CA LYS A 15 17.66 -11.51 -22.69
C LYS A 15 16.97 -12.45 -21.70
N ASN A 16 17.29 -13.74 -21.72
CA ASN A 16 16.71 -14.72 -20.80
C ASN A 16 17.14 -14.44 -19.35
N THR A 17 18.43 -14.15 -19.10
CA THR A 17 18.92 -13.80 -17.75
C THR A 17 18.30 -12.49 -17.25
N LEU A 18 18.17 -11.48 -18.12
CA LEU A 18 17.52 -10.21 -17.78
C LEU A 18 16.03 -10.41 -17.44
N CYS A 19 15.32 -11.25 -18.20
CA CYS A 19 13.92 -11.61 -17.96
C CYS A 19 13.73 -12.35 -16.62
N VAL A 20 14.56 -13.36 -16.34
CA VAL A 20 14.51 -14.11 -15.07
C VAL A 20 14.81 -13.20 -13.87
N THR A 21 15.82 -12.33 -14.00
CA THR A 21 16.17 -11.38 -12.93
C THR A 21 15.05 -10.36 -12.69
N GLY A 22 14.40 -9.88 -13.76
CA GLY A 22 13.24 -8.99 -13.67
C GLY A 22 12.04 -9.66 -12.99
N CYS A 23 11.73 -10.91 -13.36
CA CYS A 23 10.67 -11.70 -12.76
C CYS A 23 10.90 -11.93 -11.25
N LEU A 24 12.11 -12.32 -10.86
CA LEU A 24 12.48 -12.53 -9.45
C LEU A 24 12.32 -11.25 -8.61
N ARG A 25 12.70 -10.09 -9.15
CA ARG A 25 12.54 -8.80 -8.46
C ARG A 25 11.07 -8.42 -8.30
N PHE A 26 10.27 -8.61 -9.35
CA PHE A 26 8.83 -8.36 -9.29
C PHE A 26 8.15 -9.26 -8.25
N SER A 27 8.41 -10.58 -8.30
CA SER A 27 7.86 -11.52 -7.32
C SER A 27 8.30 -11.22 -5.90
N SER A 28 9.57 -10.86 -5.69
CA SER A 28 10.07 -10.48 -4.36
C SER A 28 9.39 -9.21 -3.83
N THR A 29 9.10 -8.25 -4.73
CA THR A 29 8.38 -7.03 -4.36
C THR A 29 6.96 -7.34 -3.89
N LEU A 30 6.24 -8.18 -4.62
CA LEU A 30 4.89 -8.61 -4.24
C LEU A 30 4.89 -9.41 -2.95
N LEU A 31 5.84 -10.33 -2.75
CA LEU A 31 5.94 -11.11 -1.51
C LEU A 31 6.14 -10.23 -0.27
N ILE A 32 7.02 -9.23 -0.35
CA ILE A 32 7.27 -8.31 0.77
C ILE A 32 6.04 -7.42 1.03
N LEU A 33 5.37 -6.99 -0.04
CA LEU A 33 4.11 -6.26 0.06
C LEU A 33 3.04 -7.11 0.75
N ASP A 34 2.77 -8.31 0.23
CA ASP A 34 1.81 -9.28 0.76
C ASP A 34 2.04 -9.54 2.25
N GLU A 35 3.29 -9.79 2.62
CA GLU A 35 3.64 -10.07 4.00
C GLU A 35 3.38 -8.89 4.93
N ILE A 36 3.83 -7.69 4.55
CA ILE A 36 3.63 -6.49 5.38
C ILE A 36 2.13 -6.21 5.53
N ILE A 37 1.37 -6.31 4.43
CA ILE A 37 -0.08 -6.10 4.46
C ILE A 37 -0.78 -7.17 5.29
N ALA A 38 -0.44 -8.45 5.12
CA ALA A 38 -0.95 -9.53 5.95
C ALA A 38 -0.67 -9.28 7.43
N SER A 39 0.52 -8.79 7.77
CA SER A 39 0.92 -8.48 9.14
C SER A 39 0.03 -7.41 9.78
N THR A 40 -0.45 -6.43 9.01
CA THR A 40 -1.41 -5.43 9.52
C THR A 40 -2.74 -6.05 9.95
N VAL A 41 -3.18 -7.10 9.26
CA VAL A 41 -4.45 -7.81 9.54
C VAL A 41 -4.26 -8.90 10.58
N LEU A 42 -3.12 -9.58 10.58
CA LEU A 42 -2.78 -10.60 11.56
C LEU A 42 -2.41 -10.00 12.92
N GLN A 43 -2.04 -8.71 12.95
CA GLN A 43 -1.49 -8.04 14.13
C GLN A 43 -0.25 -8.76 14.67
N GLU A 44 0.53 -9.29 13.72
CA GLU A 44 1.78 -9.98 13.97
C GLU A 44 2.93 -9.19 13.37
N GLN A 45 4.13 -9.44 13.87
CA GLN A 45 5.33 -8.85 13.27
C GLN A 45 5.57 -9.51 11.90
N PRO A 46 5.88 -8.74 10.85
CA PRO A 46 6.30 -9.32 9.58
C PRO A 46 7.49 -10.26 9.78
N ARG A 47 7.46 -11.44 9.15
CA ARG A 47 8.50 -12.48 9.32
C ARG A 47 9.83 -12.06 8.71
N LEU A 48 9.81 -11.30 7.62
CA LEU A 48 11.00 -10.74 6.97
C LEU A 48 11.37 -9.35 7.51
N TYR A 49 10.82 -8.91 8.65
CA TYR A 49 11.05 -7.56 9.19
C TYR A 49 12.54 -7.19 9.28
N GLU A 50 13.39 -8.10 9.72
CA GLU A 50 14.84 -7.88 9.84
C GLU A 50 15.50 -7.56 8.48
N TYR A 51 14.91 -8.04 7.38
CA TYR A 51 15.40 -7.83 6.02
C TYR A 51 14.79 -6.62 5.34
N HIS A 52 13.64 -6.09 5.80
CA HIS A 52 12.92 -4.99 5.13
C HIS A 52 13.83 -3.80 4.84
N ARG A 53 14.63 -3.36 5.82
CA ARG A 53 15.55 -2.22 5.64
C ARG A 53 16.62 -2.51 4.59
N SER A 54 17.16 -3.73 4.54
CA SER A 54 18.15 -4.14 3.55
C SER A 54 17.59 -4.30 2.14
N LEU A 55 16.32 -4.69 2.03
CA LEU A 55 15.65 -4.96 0.75
C LEU A 55 15.03 -3.71 0.15
N LEU A 56 14.45 -2.84 0.99
CA LEU A 56 13.66 -1.68 0.57
C LEU A 56 14.36 -0.34 0.82
N GLY A 57 15.28 -0.28 1.79
CA GLY A 57 15.99 0.93 2.15
C GLY A 57 17.18 1.20 1.24
N ASN A 58 17.52 2.48 1.06
CA ASN A 58 18.78 2.87 0.47
C ASN A 58 19.88 2.73 1.54
N ILE A 59 20.81 1.81 1.35
CA ILE A 59 21.97 1.58 2.22
C ILE A 59 23.21 2.09 1.50
N ASP A 60 23.93 3.00 2.13
CA ASP A 60 25.20 3.56 1.64
C ASP A 60 25.15 4.18 0.24
N GLY A 61 23.99 4.75 -0.14
CA GLY A 61 23.78 5.36 -1.46
C GLY A 61 23.50 4.34 -2.57
N THR A 62 23.40 3.06 -2.22
CA THR A 62 23.09 1.97 -3.16
C THR A 62 21.59 1.88 -3.39
N ASP A 63 21.19 1.68 -4.65
CA ASP A 63 19.79 1.43 -4.97
C ASP A 63 19.27 0.18 -4.26
N PRO A 64 18.04 0.22 -3.71
CA PRO A 64 17.48 -0.91 -2.99
C PRO A 64 17.31 -2.12 -3.93
N PRO A 65 17.59 -3.36 -3.46
CA PRO A 65 17.39 -4.58 -4.23
C PRO A 65 15.95 -4.75 -4.74
N VAL A 66 14.98 -4.25 -3.98
CA VAL A 66 13.55 -4.30 -4.27
C VAL A 66 13.03 -2.87 -4.47
N ASN A 67 12.24 -2.65 -5.53
CA ASN A 67 11.71 -1.32 -5.85
C ASN A 67 10.21 -1.39 -6.12
N LEU A 68 9.42 -1.00 -5.11
CA LEU A 68 7.96 -0.92 -5.21
C LEU A 68 7.48 0.02 -6.31
N GLY A 69 8.25 1.05 -6.64
CA GLY A 69 7.90 2.00 -7.69
C GLY A 69 7.72 1.33 -9.04
N THR A 70 8.45 0.23 -9.27
CA THR A 70 8.36 -0.56 -10.50
C THR A 70 7.18 -1.54 -10.52
N ALA A 71 6.76 -2.05 -9.36
CA ALA A 71 5.69 -3.05 -9.28
C ALA A 71 4.30 -2.43 -9.04
N ILE A 72 4.21 -1.46 -8.14
CA ILE A 72 2.95 -0.87 -7.69
C ILE A 72 2.95 0.66 -7.74
N GLY A 73 4.01 1.30 -8.24
CA GLY A 73 4.10 2.76 -8.36
C GLY A 73 4.32 3.49 -7.03
N CYS A 74 4.53 2.79 -5.92
CA CYS A 74 4.72 3.38 -4.59
C CYS A 74 6.20 3.47 -4.22
N GLN A 75 6.63 4.55 -3.57
CA GLN A 75 8.00 4.65 -3.05
C GLN A 75 8.18 3.73 -1.82
N ASN A 76 9.31 3.03 -1.78
CA ASN A 76 9.62 2.02 -0.75
C ASN A 76 9.45 2.51 0.70
N TRP A 77 9.73 3.79 0.97
CA TRP A 77 9.65 4.32 2.33
C TRP A 77 8.24 4.20 2.92
N ALA A 78 7.18 4.31 2.11
CA ALA A 78 5.81 4.21 2.61
C ALA A 78 5.53 2.79 3.12
N LEU A 79 5.94 1.75 2.39
CA LEU A 79 5.79 0.37 2.83
C LEU A 79 6.68 0.04 4.05
N LEU A 80 7.90 0.60 4.11
CA LEU A 80 8.76 0.48 5.29
C LEU A 80 8.06 1.02 6.54
N GLN A 81 7.44 2.20 6.47
CA GLN A 81 6.71 2.77 7.60
C GLN A 81 5.49 1.92 7.98
N ILE A 82 4.76 1.34 7.03
CA ILE A 82 3.68 0.39 7.33
C ILE A 82 4.21 -0.84 8.07
N GLY A 83 5.39 -1.34 7.68
CA GLY A 83 6.10 -2.39 8.39
C GLY A 83 6.42 -2.01 9.85
N GLU A 84 6.94 -0.81 10.09
CA GLU A 84 7.20 -0.30 11.45
C GLU A 84 5.91 -0.21 12.28
N ILE A 85 4.80 0.25 11.69
CA ILE A 85 3.51 0.29 12.37
C ILE A 85 3.01 -1.12 12.70
N ALA A 86 3.18 -2.09 11.80
CA ALA A 86 2.82 -3.49 12.06
C ALA A 86 3.63 -4.09 13.22
N VAL A 87 4.93 -3.76 13.32
CA VAL A 87 5.76 -4.14 14.47
C VAL A 87 5.27 -3.49 15.76
N LEU A 88 4.91 -2.21 15.70
CA LEU A 88 4.33 -1.50 16.85
C LEU A 88 3.02 -2.14 17.32
N ASP A 89 2.13 -2.50 16.39
CA ASP A 89 0.86 -3.17 16.72
C ASP A 89 1.12 -4.55 17.33
N ALA A 90 1.99 -5.37 16.73
CA ALA A 90 2.35 -6.68 17.26
C ALA A 90 2.98 -6.60 18.67
N TRP A 91 3.83 -5.60 18.92
CA TRP A 91 4.36 -5.31 20.24
C TRP A 91 3.26 -4.91 21.22
N LYS A 92 2.37 -3.98 20.83
CA LYS A 92 1.22 -3.55 21.64
C LYS A 92 0.33 -4.74 22.00
N GLN A 93 0.01 -5.62 21.05
CA GLN A 93 -0.82 -6.81 21.33
C GLN A 93 -0.11 -7.81 22.26
N ARG A 94 1.21 -7.99 22.15
CA ARG A 94 1.99 -8.80 23.11
C ARG A 94 1.95 -8.21 24.52
N CYS A 95 2.20 -6.91 24.66
CA CYS A 95 2.16 -6.24 25.96
C CYS A 95 0.77 -6.24 26.58
N LYS A 96 -0.29 -6.08 25.77
CA LYS A 96 -1.68 -6.23 26.23
C LYS A 96 -1.95 -7.64 26.77
N ARG A 97 -1.56 -8.69 26.03
CA ARG A 97 -1.72 -10.08 26.47
C ARG A 97 -0.94 -10.40 27.74
N ALA A 98 0.24 -9.80 27.90
CA ALA A 98 1.06 -9.93 29.11
C ALA A 98 0.60 -9.03 30.27
N GLY A 99 -0.40 -8.15 30.07
CA GLY A 99 -0.90 -7.24 31.10
C GLY A 99 0.05 -6.10 31.48
N ASN A 100 1.06 -5.80 30.66
CA ASN A 100 2.13 -4.84 30.97
C ASN A 100 2.29 -3.71 29.94
N LEU A 101 1.23 -3.39 29.20
CA LEU A 101 1.24 -2.30 28.22
C LEU A 101 1.50 -0.95 28.89
N ASN A 102 2.65 -0.36 28.59
CA ASN A 102 2.96 1.03 28.92
C ASN A 102 2.43 1.94 27.81
N VAL A 103 1.37 2.70 28.12
CA VAL A 103 0.72 3.63 27.17
C VAL A 103 1.66 4.78 26.78
N MET A 104 2.50 5.26 27.69
CA MET A 104 3.47 6.32 27.38
C MET A 104 4.52 5.85 26.38
N GLU A 105 5.00 4.61 26.54
CA GLU A 105 5.93 3.99 25.58
C GLU A 105 5.27 3.76 24.21
N LEU A 106 4.00 3.34 24.19
CA LEU A 106 3.23 3.21 22.95
C LEU A 106 3.15 4.55 22.22
N VAL A 107 2.79 5.62 22.94
CA VAL A 107 2.72 6.98 22.36
C VAL A 107 4.09 7.43 21.88
N HIS A 108 5.15 7.25 22.67
CA HIS A 108 6.51 7.65 22.29
C HIS A 108 6.98 6.99 20.99
N ARG A 109 6.81 5.66 20.87
CA ARG A 109 7.15 4.92 19.64
C ARG A 109 6.29 5.35 18.45
N ALA A 110 4.99 5.54 18.67
CA ALA A 110 4.08 5.98 17.62
C ALA A 110 4.42 7.39 17.12
N THR A 111 4.77 8.31 18.01
CA THR A 111 5.18 9.68 17.64
C THR A 111 6.41 9.66 16.74
N ALA A 112 7.42 8.84 17.05
CA ALA A 112 8.61 8.73 16.20
C ALA A 112 8.28 8.26 14.76
N ILE A 113 7.37 7.29 14.62
CA ILE A 113 6.89 6.81 13.31
C ILE A 113 6.06 7.90 12.60
N LYS A 114 5.15 8.56 13.33
CA LYS A 114 4.31 9.64 12.81
C LYS A 114 5.15 10.79 12.27
N ASP A 115 6.10 11.30 13.04
CA ASP A 115 6.93 12.44 12.67
C ASP A 115 7.74 12.14 11.41
N LEU A 116 8.26 10.92 11.28
CA LEU A 116 8.98 10.47 10.09
C LEU A 116 8.07 10.34 8.85
N LEU A 117 6.88 9.75 9.02
CA LEU A 117 5.85 9.67 7.98
C LEU A 117 5.44 11.06 7.47
N GLU A 118 5.14 11.98 8.39
CA GLU A 118 4.72 13.35 8.07
C GLU A 118 5.86 14.12 7.39
N ALA A 119 7.10 14.01 7.87
CA ALA A 119 8.24 14.63 7.22
C ALA A 119 8.44 14.15 5.78
N HIS A 120 8.30 12.84 5.54
CA HIS A 120 8.37 12.28 4.18
C HIS A 120 7.21 12.73 3.30
N LEU A 121 5.99 12.77 3.85
CA LEU A 121 4.80 13.22 3.14
C LEU A 121 4.90 14.71 2.76
N THR A 122 5.28 15.58 3.70
CA THR A 122 5.47 17.01 3.43
C THR A 122 6.52 17.25 2.35
N ARG A 123 7.64 16.51 2.38
CA ARG A 123 8.65 16.59 1.31
C ARG A 123 8.08 16.16 -0.04
N LEU A 124 7.30 15.08 -0.07
CA LEU A 124 6.68 14.59 -1.30
C LEU A 124 5.64 15.55 -1.88
N GLU A 125 4.94 16.30 -1.02
CA GLU A 125 3.97 17.32 -1.41
C GLU A 125 4.62 18.64 -1.86
N ALA A 126 5.82 18.94 -1.35
CA ALA A 126 6.59 20.12 -1.73
C ALA A 126 7.25 19.96 -3.12
N ASP A 127 7.50 18.73 -3.56
CA ASP A 127 8.05 18.46 -4.89
C ASP A 127 7.00 18.78 -5.98
N PRO A 128 7.26 19.73 -6.89
CA PRO A 128 6.31 20.09 -7.91
C PRO A 128 6.08 18.91 -8.85
N VAL A 129 4.83 18.48 -8.97
CA VAL A 129 4.41 17.47 -9.93
C VAL A 129 4.58 18.04 -11.34
N ILE A 130 5.74 17.84 -11.96
CA ILE A 130 5.94 18.14 -13.38
C ILE A 130 5.09 17.13 -14.14
N ILE A 131 3.95 17.57 -14.67
CA ILE A 131 3.07 16.76 -15.51
C ILE A 131 3.81 16.52 -16.84
N PRO A 132 4.31 15.30 -17.14
CA PRO A 132 4.84 15.01 -18.46
C PRO A 132 3.65 14.93 -19.42
N LYS A 133 3.67 15.71 -20.49
CA LYS A 133 2.75 15.53 -21.62
C LYS A 133 2.99 14.16 -22.24
N GLU A 134 1.92 13.38 -22.30
CA GLU A 134 1.66 12.22 -23.17
C GLU A 134 2.67 11.05 -23.19
N GLY A 135 2.15 9.84 -22.98
CA GLY A 135 2.68 8.64 -23.66
C GLY A 135 3.46 7.62 -22.81
N SER A 136 2.94 7.18 -21.67
CA SER A 136 3.18 5.78 -21.26
C SER A 136 2.00 5.33 -20.41
N SER A 137 1.15 4.50 -21.00
CA SER A 137 -0.01 3.96 -20.32
C SER A 137 0.46 2.92 -19.32
N LEU A 138 0.04 3.05 -18.06
CA LEU A 138 0.24 2.02 -17.05
C LEU A 138 -0.31 0.65 -17.47
N LEU A 139 -1.26 0.60 -18.43
CA LEU A 139 -1.70 -0.65 -19.02
C LEU A 139 -0.54 -1.42 -19.67
N ASP A 140 0.46 -0.76 -20.26
CA ASP A 140 1.60 -1.43 -20.89
C ASP A 140 2.43 -2.24 -19.88
N VAL A 141 2.47 -1.86 -18.59
CA VAL A 141 3.12 -2.68 -17.53
C VAL A 141 2.41 -4.03 -17.36
N PHE A 142 1.10 -4.07 -17.60
CA PHE A 142 0.26 -5.24 -17.34
C PHE A 142 -0.22 -5.94 -18.62
N THR A 143 0.03 -5.38 -19.80
CA THR A 143 -0.24 -5.97 -21.13
C THR A 143 1.00 -6.16 -22.00
N ALA A 144 2.16 -5.56 -21.69
CA ALA A 144 3.38 -5.73 -22.49
C ALA A 144 4.31 -6.81 -21.92
N ASP A 145 5.02 -7.49 -22.82
CA ASP A 145 6.11 -8.41 -22.51
C ASP A 145 7.08 -7.80 -21.48
N TYR A 146 7.41 -8.58 -20.44
CA TYR A 146 8.24 -8.28 -19.26
C TYR A 146 9.64 -7.66 -19.52
N CYS A 147 9.99 -7.33 -20.77
CA CYS A 147 11.30 -6.82 -21.19
C CYS A 147 11.37 -5.29 -21.32
N GLN A 148 10.26 -4.55 -21.21
CA GLN A 148 10.29 -3.08 -21.24
C GLN A 148 9.96 -2.51 -19.86
N GLN A 149 10.95 -1.84 -19.26
CA GLN A 149 10.78 -1.00 -18.07
C GLN A 149 9.82 0.16 -18.37
N SER A 150 8.51 -0.08 -18.31
CA SER A 150 7.50 0.97 -18.34
C SER A 150 7.55 1.71 -17.00
N LYS A 151 8.27 2.85 -17.02
CA LYS A 151 8.33 3.77 -15.89
C LYS A 151 6.95 4.41 -15.73
N THR A 152 6.27 4.13 -14.62
CA THR A 152 5.13 4.95 -14.16
C THR A 152 5.55 6.43 -14.24
N PRO A 153 4.73 7.32 -14.82
CA PRO A 153 5.03 8.75 -14.80
C PRO A 153 5.33 9.18 -13.35
N ALA A 154 6.45 9.87 -13.13
CA ALA A 154 6.90 10.25 -11.78
C ALA A 154 5.79 10.96 -10.98
N SER A 155 4.91 11.69 -11.67
CA SER A 155 3.70 12.31 -11.13
C SER A 155 2.73 11.32 -10.49
N GLN A 156 2.34 10.25 -11.19
CA GLN A 156 1.43 9.24 -10.65
C GLN A 156 2.08 8.44 -9.52
N SER A 157 3.39 8.18 -9.59
CA SER A 157 4.10 7.50 -8.50
C SER A 157 4.08 8.33 -7.21
N SER A 158 4.25 9.66 -7.31
CA SER A 158 4.09 10.56 -6.16
C SER A 158 2.67 10.47 -5.58
N LEU A 159 1.63 10.56 -6.42
CA LEU A 159 0.23 10.48 -5.98
C LEU A 159 -0.11 9.14 -5.31
N VAL A 160 0.32 8.02 -5.91
CA VAL A 160 0.16 6.68 -5.33
C VAL A 160 0.86 6.63 -3.98
N THR A 161 2.08 7.12 -3.88
CA THR A 161 2.84 7.14 -2.61
C THR A 161 2.14 7.98 -1.55
N ARG A 162 1.53 9.12 -1.91
CA ARG A 162 0.72 9.95 -0.98
C ARG A 162 -0.49 9.18 -0.45
N VAL A 163 -1.20 8.44 -1.31
CA VAL A 163 -2.31 7.58 -0.90
C VAL A 163 -1.85 6.53 0.12
N TRP A 164 -0.74 5.85 -0.16
CA TRP A 164 -0.15 4.87 0.75
C TRP A 164 0.29 5.50 2.09
N ALA A 165 0.91 6.68 2.05
CA ALA A 165 1.37 7.38 3.25
C ALA A 165 0.22 7.85 4.16
N HIS A 166 -0.83 8.42 3.58
CA HIS A 166 -2.03 8.77 4.34
C HIS A 166 -2.70 7.54 4.96
N ALA A 167 -2.75 6.41 4.24
CA ALA A 167 -3.30 5.16 4.78
C ALA A 167 -2.43 4.60 5.91
N ALA A 168 -1.10 4.75 5.84
CA ALA A 168 -0.20 4.41 6.93
C ALA A 168 -0.48 5.24 8.19
N LEU A 169 -0.70 6.55 8.04
CA LEU A 169 -1.08 7.43 9.15
C LEU A 169 -2.43 7.04 9.77
N VAL A 170 -3.42 6.72 8.94
CA VAL A 170 -4.71 6.18 9.40
C VAL A 170 -4.51 4.89 10.19
N TYR A 171 -3.71 3.95 9.68
CA TYR A 171 -3.40 2.71 10.39
C TYR A 171 -2.71 2.97 11.73
N LEU A 172 -1.72 3.85 11.77
CA LEU A 172 -1.04 4.25 13.01
C LEU A 172 -2.02 4.82 14.05
N PHE A 173 -2.96 5.67 13.62
CA PHE A 173 -3.99 6.19 14.52
C PHE A 173 -4.92 5.12 15.06
N VAL A 174 -5.31 4.13 14.24
CA VAL A 174 -6.07 2.96 14.71
C VAL A 174 -5.24 2.15 15.73
N VAL A 175 -3.93 2.00 15.50
CA VAL A 175 -3.01 1.30 16.43
C VAL A 175 -2.85 2.06 17.74
N VAL A 176 -2.83 3.38 17.78
CA VAL A 176 -2.65 4.14 19.03
C VAL A 176 -3.97 4.33 19.76
N SER A 177 -4.97 4.88 19.07
CA SER A 177 -6.18 5.45 19.66
C SER A 177 -7.43 4.57 19.47
N ARG A 178 -7.28 3.37 18.89
CA ARG A 178 -8.40 2.51 18.46
C ARG A 178 -9.23 3.16 17.34
N TRP A 179 -10.33 2.51 16.96
CA TRP A 179 -11.23 2.94 15.90
C TRP A 179 -12.03 4.20 16.28
N GLN A 180 -11.49 5.37 15.97
CA GLN A 180 -12.12 6.66 16.24
C GLN A 180 -12.34 7.48 14.96
N PRO A 181 -13.33 7.10 14.11
CA PRO A 181 -13.60 7.78 12.84
C PRO A 181 -14.03 9.25 13.00
N ALA A 182 -14.47 9.68 14.19
CA ALA A 182 -14.86 11.06 14.47
C ALA A 182 -13.66 12.01 14.70
N SER A 183 -12.45 11.48 14.92
CA SER A 183 -11.24 12.29 15.13
C SER A 183 -10.95 13.17 13.93
N VAL A 184 -10.56 14.42 14.18
CA VAL A 184 -10.25 15.41 13.12
C VAL A 184 -9.07 14.92 12.26
N ASP A 185 -8.01 14.42 12.90
CA ASP A 185 -6.82 13.94 12.19
C ASP A 185 -7.12 12.72 11.31
N MET A 186 -7.98 11.83 11.82
CA MET A 186 -8.43 10.64 11.08
C MET A 186 -9.21 11.05 9.83
N ARG A 187 -10.21 11.93 10.00
CA ARG A 187 -11.03 12.42 8.88
C ARG A 187 -10.23 13.20 7.85
N TYR A 188 -9.22 13.95 8.29
CA TYR A 188 -8.31 14.64 7.40
C TYR A 188 -7.61 13.65 6.46
N HIS A 189 -6.92 12.63 6.98
CA HIS A 189 -6.21 11.67 6.12
C HIS A 189 -7.14 10.81 5.27
N VAL A 190 -8.28 10.36 5.80
CA VAL A 190 -9.30 9.64 5.01
C VAL A 190 -9.81 10.52 3.87
N GLY A 191 -10.14 11.79 4.16
CA GLY A 191 -10.55 12.76 3.15
C GLY A 191 -9.51 12.98 2.06
N ARG A 192 -8.22 13.12 2.43
CA ARG A 192 -7.11 13.25 1.46
C ARG A 192 -6.98 12.02 0.57
N ILE A 193 -7.13 10.80 1.12
CA ILE A 193 -7.11 9.57 0.30
C ILE A 193 -8.26 9.59 -0.71
N VAL A 194 -9.49 9.87 -0.26
CA VAL A 194 -10.67 9.91 -1.14
C VAL A 194 -10.51 10.97 -2.23
N GLU A 195 -10.00 12.15 -1.88
CA GLU A 195 -9.74 13.24 -2.84
C GLU A 195 -8.72 12.84 -3.91
N LEU A 196 -7.56 12.29 -3.49
CA LEU A 196 -6.50 11.83 -4.40
C LEU A 196 -7.04 10.76 -5.36
N LEU A 197 -7.73 9.76 -4.80
CA LEU A 197 -8.30 8.64 -5.56
C LEU A 197 -9.35 9.09 -6.57
N THR A 198 -10.18 10.08 -6.24
CA THR A 198 -11.29 10.52 -7.10
C THR A 198 -10.90 11.57 -8.13
N ARG A 199 -9.88 12.40 -7.85
CA ARG A 199 -9.57 13.60 -8.67
C ARG A 199 -8.22 13.56 -9.36
N GLU A 200 -7.21 12.94 -8.75
CA GLU A 200 -5.82 13.08 -9.20
C GLU A 200 -5.26 11.78 -9.81
N ILE A 201 -5.70 10.62 -9.31
CA ILE A 201 -5.26 9.32 -9.80
C ILE A 201 -5.86 9.01 -11.17
N SER A 202 -4.98 8.76 -12.14
CA SER A 202 -5.36 8.39 -13.50
C SER A 202 -4.29 7.49 -14.13
N PRO A 203 -4.66 6.40 -14.82
CA PRO A 203 -6.03 5.94 -15.08
C PRO A 203 -6.68 5.26 -13.85
N PRO A 204 -8.02 5.11 -13.81
CA PRO A 204 -8.74 4.44 -12.70
C PRO A 204 -8.22 3.03 -12.37
N ALA A 205 -7.66 2.33 -13.37
CA ALA A 205 -7.05 1.02 -13.21
C ALA A 205 -5.90 1.00 -12.18
N LEU A 206 -5.29 2.15 -11.84
CA LEU A 206 -4.30 2.25 -10.78
C LEU A 206 -4.82 1.85 -9.41
N LEU A 207 -6.14 1.89 -9.19
CA LEU A 207 -6.72 1.53 -7.89
C LEU A 207 -6.33 0.11 -7.43
N ARG A 208 -6.05 -0.81 -8.36
CA ARG A 208 -5.57 -2.16 -8.04
C ARG A 208 -4.21 -2.20 -7.34
N THR A 209 -3.43 -1.13 -7.43
CA THR A 209 -2.12 -0.99 -6.75
C THR A 209 -2.25 -0.37 -5.36
N MET A 210 -3.46 0.00 -4.97
CA MET A 210 -3.80 0.73 -3.75
C MET A 210 -5.02 0.11 -3.06
N VAL A 211 -5.22 -1.21 -3.18
CA VAL A 211 -6.39 -1.89 -2.62
C VAL A 211 -6.41 -1.81 -1.08
N TRP A 212 -5.25 -2.03 -0.42
CA TRP A 212 -5.15 -1.86 1.03
C TRP A 212 -5.43 -0.40 1.47
N PRO A 213 -4.77 0.64 0.92
CA PRO A 213 -5.11 2.03 1.22
C PRO A 213 -6.59 2.37 0.99
N PHE A 214 -7.16 1.91 -0.13
CA PHE A 214 -8.56 2.10 -0.48
C PHE A 214 -9.49 1.47 0.57
N CYS A 215 -9.21 0.25 1.00
CA CYS A 215 -10.00 -0.44 2.01
C CYS A 215 -9.88 0.21 3.39
N VAL A 216 -8.67 0.60 3.80
CA VAL A 216 -8.40 1.30 5.07
C VAL A 216 -9.20 2.60 5.14
N ALA A 217 -9.07 3.46 4.12
CA ALA A 217 -9.82 4.71 4.06
C ALA A 217 -11.33 4.45 3.97
N GLY A 218 -11.73 3.48 3.15
CA GLY A 218 -13.11 3.12 2.92
C GLY A 218 -13.84 2.66 4.17
N CYS A 219 -13.22 1.83 5.01
CA CYS A 219 -13.82 1.37 6.27
C CYS A 219 -14.07 2.53 7.24
N LEU A 220 -13.28 3.60 7.17
CA LEU A 220 -13.38 4.78 8.03
C LEU A 220 -14.12 5.97 7.38
N ALA A 221 -14.52 5.84 6.11
CA ALA A 221 -15.13 6.89 5.31
C ALA A 221 -16.43 7.42 5.93
N GLU A 222 -16.71 8.71 5.78
CA GLU A 222 -17.99 9.30 6.18
C GLU A 222 -19.11 8.88 5.20
N PRO A 223 -20.39 8.85 5.62
CA PRO A 223 -21.50 8.41 4.76
C PRO A 223 -21.57 9.13 3.40
N ALA A 224 -21.19 10.42 3.36
CA ALA A 224 -21.15 11.20 2.13
C ALA A 224 -20.08 10.71 1.12
N GLN A 225 -19.04 10.01 1.59
CA GLN A 225 -17.94 9.49 0.77
C GLN A 225 -18.24 8.08 0.24
N GLU A 226 -19.13 7.32 0.88
CA GLU A 226 -19.43 5.91 0.51
C GLU A 226 -19.93 5.78 -0.94
N ALA A 227 -20.78 6.70 -1.40
CA ALA A 227 -21.29 6.70 -2.77
C ALA A 227 -20.16 6.92 -3.81
N HIS A 228 -19.21 7.80 -3.50
CA HIS A 228 -18.05 8.06 -4.37
C HIS A 228 -17.17 6.82 -4.50
N LEU A 229 -16.88 6.17 -3.36
CA LEU A 229 -16.05 4.95 -3.32
C LEU A 229 -16.72 3.79 -4.06
N ARG A 230 -18.04 3.64 -3.98
CA ARG A 230 -18.79 2.64 -4.75
C ARG A 230 -18.70 2.90 -6.25
N GLY A 231 -18.96 4.15 -6.68
CA GLY A 231 -18.91 4.53 -8.09
C GLY A 231 -17.55 4.31 -8.73
N MET A 232 -16.46 4.47 -7.97
CA MET A 232 -15.10 4.14 -8.43
C MET A 232 -14.95 2.67 -8.82
N VAL A 233 -15.47 1.75 -8.01
CA VAL A 233 -15.33 0.30 -8.27
C VAL A 233 -16.25 -0.14 -9.40
N GLU A 234 -17.46 0.42 -9.48
CA GLU A 234 -18.41 0.15 -10.57
C GLU A 234 -17.82 0.52 -11.94
N ALA A 235 -17.05 1.60 -12.00
CA ALA A 235 -16.35 2.03 -13.22
C ALA A 235 -15.21 1.11 -13.66
N LEU A 236 -14.75 0.18 -12.81
CA LEU A 236 -13.65 -0.74 -13.12
C LEU A 236 -14.17 -2.00 -13.81
N GLN A 237 -13.97 -2.07 -15.13
CA GLN A 237 -14.37 -3.21 -15.96
C GLN A 237 -13.16 -3.84 -16.66
N PRO A 238 -13.12 -5.17 -16.84
CA PRO A 238 -14.06 -6.17 -16.34
C PRO A 238 -13.82 -6.54 -14.86
N PRO A 239 -14.83 -7.00 -14.11
CA PRO A 239 -14.69 -7.34 -12.68
C PRO A 239 -13.71 -8.48 -12.42
N SER A 240 -13.47 -9.34 -13.41
CA SER A 240 -12.50 -10.44 -13.34
C SER A 240 -11.05 -9.97 -13.11
N ILE A 241 -10.70 -8.76 -13.55
CA ILE A 241 -9.36 -8.18 -13.39
C ILE A 241 -9.25 -7.43 -12.05
N PHE A 242 -10.36 -6.86 -11.57
CA PHE A 242 -10.39 -6.01 -10.38
C PHE A 242 -11.01 -6.71 -9.17
N GLY A 243 -10.87 -8.04 -9.10
CA GLY A 243 -11.51 -8.85 -8.07
C GLY A 243 -11.13 -8.45 -6.64
N THR A 244 -9.87 -8.07 -6.40
CA THR A 244 -9.38 -7.61 -5.09
C THR A 244 -10.00 -6.26 -4.69
N VAL A 245 -10.15 -5.33 -5.63
CA VAL A 245 -10.86 -4.06 -5.41
C VAL A 245 -12.33 -4.29 -5.05
N HIS A 246 -13.00 -5.21 -5.75
CA HIS A 246 -14.38 -5.58 -5.43
C HIS A 246 -14.52 -6.26 -4.07
N LYS A 247 -13.53 -7.08 -3.67
CA LYS A 247 -13.47 -7.66 -2.31
C LYS A 247 -13.29 -6.57 -1.25
N ALA A 248 -12.42 -5.59 -1.49
CA ALA A 248 -12.25 -4.44 -0.61
C ALA A 248 -13.56 -3.67 -0.42
N LEU A 249 -14.29 -3.39 -1.50
CA LEU A 249 -15.59 -2.74 -1.40
C LEU A 249 -16.58 -3.53 -0.54
N LYS A 250 -16.62 -4.86 -0.67
CA LYS A 250 -17.48 -5.71 0.19
C LYS A 250 -17.11 -5.60 1.67
N ILE A 251 -15.81 -5.54 1.99
CA ILE A 251 -15.33 -5.34 3.38
C ILE A 251 -15.80 -3.98 3.90
N MET A 252 -15.65 -2.93 3.08
CA MET A 252 -16.09 -1.57 3.41
C MET A 252 -17.60 -1.52 3.67
N GLU A 253 -18.42 -2.09 2.78
CA GLU A 253 -19.88 -2.13 2.93
C GLU A 253 -20.34 -2.91 4.17
N ASN A 254 -19.66 -4.00 4.51
CA ASN A 254 -19.91 -4.71 5.76
C ASN A 254 -19.59 -3.84 6.98
N THR A 255 -18.49 -3.09 6.93
CA THR A 255 -18.12 -2.15 8.01
C THR A 255 -19.14 -1.03 8.15
N TRP A 256 -19.66 -0.49 7.05
CA TRP A 256 -20.68 0.55 7.05
C TRP A 256 -22.01 0.08 7.64
N ARG A 257 -22.41 -1.17 7.33
CA ARG A 257 -23.64 -1.79 7.89
C ARG A 257 -23.56 -2.00 9.40
N ASN A 258 -22.37 -2.30 9.91
CA ASN A 258 -22.14 -2.62 11.33
C ASN A 258 -21.64 -1.41 12.14
N ARG A 259 -21.83 -0.18 11.64
CA ARG A 259 -21.28 1.05 12.25
C ARG A 259 -22.02 1.51 13.52
N ASP A 260 -22.71 0.61 14.21
CA ASP A 260 -23.49 0.96 15.39
C ASP A 260 -22.58 1.58 16.49
N PRO A 261 -23.02 2.68 17.12
CA PRO A 261 -22.18 3.44 18.06
C PRO A 261 -21.79 2.66 19.32
N GLY A 262 -22.45 1.54 19.61
CA GLY A 262 -22.18 0.69 20.77
C GLY A 262 -21.04 -0.32 20.61
N ASP A 263 -20.67 -0.70 19.37
CA ASP A 263 -19.69 -1.77 19.10
C ASP A 263 -18.33 -1.25 18.57
N ALA A 264 -18.21 0.07 18.39
CA ALA A 264 -17.00 0.72 17.89
C ALA A 264 -15.75 0.51 18.78
N ALA A 265 -15.94 0.12 20.05
CA ALA A 265 -14.84 -0.08 21.00
C ALA A 265 -13.98 -1.33 20.74
N SER A 266 -14.51 -2.30 19.96
CA SER A 266 -13.85 -3.56 19.61
C SER A 266 -13.25 -3.55 18.19
N CYS A 267 -13.65 -2.60 17.35
CA CYS A 267 -13.28 -2.56 15.94
C CYS A 267 -11.81 -2.15 15.74
N ASP A 268 -11.13 -2.83 14.83
CA ASP A 268 -9.82 -2.47 14.27
C ASP A 268 -9.72 -2.99 12.83
N LEU A 269 -8.64 -2.66 12.12
CA LEU A 269 -8.45 -3.14 10.74
C LEU A 269 -8.52 -4.66 10.66
N ALA A 270 -7.97 -5.36 11.65
CA ALA A 270 -7.98 -6.81 11.68
C ALA A 270 -9.41 -7.38 11.78
N THR A 271 -10.30 -6.69 12.49
CA THR A 271 -11.72 -7.05 12.58
C THR A 271 -12.45 -6.78 11.27
N CYS A 272 -12.23 -5.62 10.62
CA CYS A 272 -12.81 -5.31 9.31
C CYS A 272 -12.43 -6.36 8.25
N PHE A 273 -11.16 -6.75 8.21
CA PHE A 273 -10.61 -7.61 7.14
C PHE A 273 -10.85 -9.12 7.38
N ARG A 274 -11.39 -9.51 8.54
CA ARG A 274 -11.73 -10.90 8.89
C ARG A 274 -13.16 -11.32 8.49
N SER A 275 -13.87 -10.53 7.67
CA SER A 275 -15.25 -10.87 7.29
C SER A 275 -15.29 -12.17 6.48
N GLN A 276 -15.90 -13.22 7.06
CA GLN A 276 -16.18 -14.57 6.51
C GLN A 276 -15.17 -15.70 6.79
N GLY A 277 -14.30 -15.57 7.79
CA GLY A 277 -13.44 -16.68 8.25
C GLY A 277 -12.17 -16.91 7.43
N ASP A 278 -12.01 -16.21 6.31
CA ASP A 278 -10.79 -16.16 5.51
C ASP A 278 -10.08 -14.80 5.67
N LEU A 279 -8.75 -14.82 5.76
CA LEU A 279 -7.92 -13.63 5.71
C LEU A 279 -7.92 -13.10 4.28
N VAL A 280 -8.61 -11.98 4.02
CA VAL A 280 -8.61 -11.38 2.68
C VAL A 280 -7.32 -10.58 2.48
N LEU A 281 -6.35 -11.19 1.79
CA LEU A 281 -5.20 -10.47 1.23
C LEU A 281 -5.70 -9.54 0.11
N LEU A 282 -5.55 -8.23 0.35
CA LEU A 282 -5.90 -7.16 -0.59
C LEU A 282 -4.70 -6.75 -1.43
N VAL A 283 -4.06 -7.72 -2.07
CA VAL A 283 -2.89 -7.50 -2.93
C VAL A 283 -3.11 -8.10 -4.30
#